data_AF-A0A934UAA7-F1
#
_entry.id   AF-A0A934UAA7-F1
#
_cell.length_a   1.000
_cell.length_b   1.000
_cell.length_c   1.000
_cell.angle_alpha   90.00
_cell.angle_beta   90.00
_cell.angle_gamma   90.00
#
_symmetry.space_group_name_H-M   'P 1'
#
loop_
_entity.id
_entity.type
_entity.pdbx_description
1 polymer ?
#
loop_
_entity_poly.entity_id
_entity_poly.type
_entity_poly.pdbx_seq_one_letter_code
_entity_poly.pdbx_strand_id
1 'polypeptide(L)'
;MAFRGLMGGGAKVDTVLSSPRVYPGGNLQGTVNVAGGTKDVEVNFIELALTARVEVETEDSEYNSTVVFNKRRVSGPFRLQAGARFPVPFAIDIPWEAPFNEVAGTSLHGVRLGVRTELDIARSIDKGDVDPIQILALPAQERVVAGFAQIGFRLKGSDLERGRLSGSPLPFYQEVEFYPADHFRSKMQELEVKFVTRAGSMDVVLEIDRRSVFGGSSDKTNRFTVDFATADHQDWPTVLNDHLSRILGGGGLFGGGVDRHASPLLSAPPAQHYPPAPPAYNPQPTYPPQAPAYQPPPAAPAWTPPPAPPAYSPPAQAARPGHGGGINLTKGGNVNLSQQAQGLTAVSVGLGWDVSAFGGGIDIDASALVIAASGRILSDQHFVFFNNLSSPDGAVQHAGDNSTGAGAGDDEQILVDLNRLGPEADRIAFAVSIHDGGPKGQNFGQVRNAYIRVANRADGREIARYDLSQQAYSETAMIFGELYRHGGDWKFRAVGQGFADGLAGIARSFGLTV
;
A
#
# COMPACT_ATOMS: atom_id res chain seq x y z
N MET A 1 12.78 7.16 -17.58
CA MET A 1 11.88 8.01 -16.77
C MET A 1 11.07 8.89 -17.70
N ALA A 2 9.75 8.77 -17.66
CA ALA A 2 8.83 9.54 -18.50
C ALA A 2 8.02 10.47 -17.61
N PHE A 3 8.31 11.77 -17.67
CA PHE A 3 7.54 12.81 -16.98
C PHE A 3 6.12 12.89 -17.56
N ARG A 4 5.07 12.73 -16.74
CA ARG A 4 3.66 12.84 -17.17
C ARG A 4 3.06 14.20 -16.74
N GLY A 5 2.58 15.00 -17.72
CA GLY A 5 1.89 16.30 -17.58
C GLY A 5 2.81 17.49 -17.25
N LEU A 6 2.67 18.73 -17.75
CA LEU A 6 1.70 19.40 -18.63
C LEU A 6 2.37 19.92 -19.92
N MET A 7 1.59 20.02 -21.01
CA MET A 7 1.94 20.70 -22.25
C MET A 7 2.06 22.21 -22.02
N GLY A 8 3.28 22.75 -22.10
CA GLY A 8 3.49 24.21 -22.19
C GLY A 8 4.78 24.72 -21.60
N GLY A 9 5.95 24.42 -22.21
CA GLY A 9 7.23 25.14 -22.02
C GLY A 9 7.83 25.30 -20.60
N GLY A 10 7.11 24.97 -19.53
CA GLY A 10 7.47 25.19 -18.12
C GLY A 10 8.26 24.04 -17.50
N ALA A 11 8.66 24.23 -16.24
CA ALA A 11 9.33 23.20 -15.45
C ALA A 11 8.38 22.03 -15.16
N LYS A 12 8.94 20.83 -15.02
CA LYS A 12 8.24 19.61 -14.62
C LYS A 12 8.75 19.16 -13.26
N VAL A 13 7.88 18.55 -12.47
CA VAL A 13 8.22 18.02 -11.15
C VAL A 13 7.78 16.56 -11.05
N ASP A 14 8.57 15.75 -10.36
CA ASP A 14 8.33 14.33 -10.10
C ASP A 14 8.91 13.99 -8.72
N THR A 15 8.08 13.48 -7.82
CA THR A 15 8.53 13.17 -6.45
C THR A 15 8.74 11.68 -6.29
N VAL A 16 9.94 11.32 -5.83
CA VAL A 16 10.35 9.92 -5.65
C VAL A 16 10.62 9.67 -4.18
N LEU A 17 9.80 8.82 -3.57
CA LEU A 17 9.95 8.41 -2.18
C LEU A 17 11.06 7.37 -2.04
N SER A 18 11.93 7.52 -1.04
CA SER A 18 12.95 6.50 -0.72
C SER A 18 12.33 5.26 -0.08
N SER A 19 11.31 5.48 0.76
CA SER A 19 10.40 4.46 1.28
C SER A 19 9.01 5.05 1.33
N PRO A 20 7.98 4.44 0.72
CA PRO A 20 6.61 4.91 0.86
C PRO A 20 5.99 4.56 2.21
N ARG A 21 6.66 3.73 3.02
CA ARG A 21 6.18 3.22 4.31
C ARG A 21 6.77 3.99 5.48
N VAL A 22 5.93 4.47 6.39
CA VAL A 22 6.32 5.29 7.55
C VAL A 22 5.30 5.15 8.69
N TYR A 23 5.71 5.35 9.94
CA TYR A 23 4.80 5.42 11.09
C TYR A 23 4.41 6.88 11.40
N PRO A 24 3.25 7.12 12.06
CA PRO A 24 3.00 8.39 12.74
C PRO A 24 4.17 8.75 13.67
N GLY A 25 4.59 10.02 13.66
CA GLY A 25 5.80 10.48 14.36
C GLY A 25 7.12 10.14 13.67
N GLY A 26 7.11 9.38 12.57
CA GLY A 26 8.28 9.08 11.75
C GLY A 26 8.61 10.18 10.74
N ASN A 27 9.56 9.90 9.85
CA ASN A 27 10.00 10.83 8.82
C ASN A 27 9.93 10.17 7.44
N LEU A 28 9.22 10.80 6.51
CA LEU A 28 9.13 10.39 5.12
C LEU A 28 10.20 11.11 4.31
N GLN A 29 10.99 10.33 3.57
CA GLN A 29 12.16 10.81 2.85
C GLN A 29 12.06 10.51 1.36
N GLY A 30 12.70 11.34 0.55
CA GLY A 30 12.72 11.17 -0.89
C GLY A 30 13.50 12.26 -1.59
N THR A 31 13.28 12.37 -2.90
CA THR A 31 13.84 13.41 -3.75
C THR A 31 12.75 13.96 -4.66
N VAL A 32 12.62 15.28 -4.70
CA VAL A 32 11.83 15.98 -5.72
C VAL A 32 12.74 16.22 -6.92
N ASN A 33 12.44 15.59 -8.05
CA ASN A 33 13.14 15.79 -9.30
C ASN A 33 12.47 16.92 -10.09
N VAL A 34 13.16 18.05 -10.23
CA VAL A 34 12.68 19.15 -11.07
C VAL A 34 13.43 19.16 -12.40
N ALA A 35 12.71 19.27 -13.52
CA ALA A 35 13.27 19.36 -14.86
C ALA A 35 12.83 20.64 -15.56
N GLY A 36 13.78 21.44 -16.03
CA GLY A 36 13.54 22.69 -16.75
C GLY A 36 12.92 22.43 -18.12
N GLY A 37 12.01 23.33 -18.53
CA GLY A 37 11.40 23.32 -19.86
C GLY A 37 12.33 23.92 -20.93
N THR A 38 11.75 24.65 -21.89
CA THR A 38 12.51 25.25 -23.01
C THR A 38 13.07 26.64 -22.69
N LYS A 39 12.75 27.20 -21.52
CA LYS A 39 13.24 28.50 -21.05
C LYS A 39 13.69 28.38 -19.60
N ASP A 40 14.53 29.32 -19.18
CA ASP A 40 14.89 29.49 -17.78
C ASP A 40 13.66 29.88 -16.97
N VAL A 41 13.57 29.36 -15.74
CA VAL A 41 12.46 29.56 -14.82
C VAL A 41 12.99 29.95 -13.45
N GLU A 42 12.40 30.97 -12.84
CA GLU A 42 12.63 31.30 -11.44
C GLU A 42 11.64 30.52 -10.57
N VAL A 43 12.17 29.61 -9.74
CA VAL A 43 11.41 28.86 -8.74
C VAL A 43 11.52 29.60 -7.42
N ASN A 44 10.39 29.93 -6.78
CA ASN A 44 10.36 30.61 -5.49
C ASN A 44 10.58 29.63 -4.34
N PHE A 45 9.93 28.47 -4.41
CA PHE A 45 10.09 27.37 -3.47
C PHE A 45 9.45 26.09 -4.02
N ILE A 46 9.83 24.97 -3.41
CA ILE A 46 9.15 23.68 -3.49
C ILE A 46 8.59 23.37 -2.11
N GLU A 47 7.32 22.98 -2.05
CA GLU A 47 6.64 22.54 -0.85
C GLU A 47 6.01 21.16 -1.06
N LEU A 48 6.11 20.30 -0.05
CA LEU A 48 5.41 19.02 -0.01
C LEU A 48 4.23 19.12 0.95
N ALA A 49 3.08 18.65 0.50
CA ALA A 49 1.85 18.60 1.26
C ALA A 49 1.43 17.16 1.51
N LEU A 50 1.24 16.76 2.77
CA LEU A 50 0.58 15.50 3.09
C LEU A 50 -0.93 15.67 2.90
N THR A 51 -1.51 14.74 2.16
CA THR A 51 -2.90 14.77 1.72
C THR A 51 -3.65 13.54 2.16
N ALA A 52 -4.92 13.73 2.48
CA ALA A 52 -5.86 12.68 2.83
C ALA A 52 -7.15 12.90 2.03
N ARG A 53 -7.75 11.83 1.52
CA ARG A 53 -9.09 11.89 0.93
C ARG A 53 -10.12 11.60 2.02
N VAL A 54 -10.96 12.58 2.27
CA VAL A 54 -11.89 12.66 3.41
C VAL A 54 -13.31 12.72 2.88
N GLU A 55 -14.21 11.97 3.48
CA GLU A 55 -15.63 11.98 3.22
C GLU A 55 -16.29 13.16 3.93
N VAL A 56 -17.12 13.89 3.19
CA VAL A 56 -17.82 15.08 3.65
C VAL A 56 -19.30 14.83 3.45
N GLU A 57 -20.01 14.70 4.57
CA GLU A 57 -21.46 14.65 4.58
C GLU A 57 -22.04 16.07 4.58
N THR A 58 -23.04 16.30 3.74
CA THR A 58 -23.92 17.47 3.78
C THR A 58 -25.37 17.00 3.89
N GLU A 59 -26.29 17.89 4.26
CA GLU A 59 -27.73 17.55 4.41
C GLU A 59 -28.33 16.88 3.15
N ASP A 60 -27.75 17.12 1.97
CA ASP A 60 -28.26 16.68 0.67
C ASP A 60 -27.35 15.67 -0.06
N SER A 61 -26.10 15.45 0.38
CA SER A 61 -25.15 14.57 -0.35
C SER A 61 -23.90 14.21 0.44
N GLU A 62 -23.30 13.07 0.10
CA GLU A 62 -21.94 12.71 0.50
C GLU A 62 -20.97 12.89 -0.68
N TYR A 63 -19.83 13.51 -0.42
CA TYR A 63 -18.75 13.60 -1.41
C TYR A 63 -17.38 13.51 -0.77
N ASN A 64 -16.40 13.11 -1.57
CA ASN A 64 -15.02 12.99 -1.13
C ASN A 64 -14.22 14.27 -1.46
N SER A 65 -13.47 14.80 -0.50
CA SER A 65 -12.60 15.97 -0.63
C SER A 65 -11.15 15.65 -0.28
N THR A 66 -10.18 16.22 -1.00
CA THR A 66 -8.76 16.08 -0.66
C THR A 66 -8.35 17.17 0.32
N VAL A 67 -8.02 16.79 1.55
CA VAL A 67 -7.57 17.67 2.62
C VAL A 67 -6.05 17.62 2.74
N VAL A 68 -5.42 18.79 2.88
CA VAL A 68 -4.00 18.89 3.26
C VAL A 68 -3.92 18.97 4.78
N PHE A 69 -3.17 18.07 5.40
CA PHE A 69 -3.04 18.03 6.86
C PHE A 69 -1.63 18.33 7.37
N ASN A 70 -0.64 18.38 6.50
CA ASN A 70 0.69 18.86 6.82
C ASN A 70 1.34 19.46 5.57
N LYS A 71 2.21 20.45 5.76
CA LYS A 71 3.01 21.07 4.70
C LYS A 71 4.44 21.28 5.17
N ARG A 72 5.39 21.03 4.29
CA ARG A 72 6.81 21.28 4.52
C ARG A 72 7.45 21.89 3.28
N ARG A 73 8.01 23.08 3.44
CA ARG A 73 8.89 23.67 2.42
C ARG A 73 10.21 22.90 2.38
N VAL A 74 10.58 22.42 1.20
CA VAL A 74 11.78 21.60 0.96
C VAL A 74 12.86 22.32 0.15
N SER A 75 12.54 23.47 -0.45
CA SER A 75 13.54 24.35 -1.06
C SER A 75 13.25 25.84 -0.79
N GLY A 76 14.31 26.66 -0.85
CA GLY A 76 14.18 28.11 -1.07
C GLY A 76 14.14 28.45 -2.57
N PRO A 77 14.29 29.74 -2.92
CA PRO A 77 14.28 30.16 -4.32
C PRO A 77 15.54 29.73 -5.06
N PHE A 78 15.39 29.35 -6.33
CA PHE A 78 16.49 29.05 -7.23
C PHE A 78 16.09 29.27 -8.69
N ARG A 79 17.09 29.56 -9.53
CA ARG A 79 16.91 29.66 -10.98
C ARG A 79 17.15 28.30 -11.62
N LEU A 80 16.14 27.78 -12.31
CA LEU A 80 16.22 26.54 -13.09
C LEU A 80 16.50 26.88 -14.55
N GLN A 81 17.66 26.49 -15.05
CA GLN A 81 18.02 26.70 -16.46
C GLN A 81 17.18 25.81 -17.40
N ALA A 82 16.95 26.27 -18.62
CA ALA A 82 16.29 25.50 -19.67
C ALA A 82 16.94 24.11 -19.84
N GLY A 83 16.13 23.05 -19.83
CA GLY A 83 16.58 21.66 -19.95
C GLY A 83 17.39 21.09 -18.77
N ALA A 84 17.72 21.89 -17.76
CA ALA A 84 18.47 21.43 -16.59
C ALA A 84 17.62 20.51 -15.70
N ARG A 85 18.29 19.64 -14.94
CA ARG A 85 17.65 18.84 -13.89
C ARG A 85 18.21 19.25 -12.53
N PHE A 86 17.31 19.39 -11.56
CA PHE A 86 17.66 19.83 -10.22
C PHE A 86 16.95 18.93 -9.19
N PRO A 87 17.65 17.93 -8.63
CA PRO A 87 17.09 17.09 -7.58
C PRO A 87 17.14 17.81 -6.22
N VAL A 88 16.04 17.77 -5.48
CA VAL A 88 15.92 18.34 -4.13
C VAL A 88 15.60 17.22 -3.15
N PRO A 89 16.59 16.72 -2.37
CA PRO A 89 16.32 15.74 -1.33
C PRO A 89 15.44 16.35 -0.23
N PHE A 90 14.56 15.56 0.36
CA PHE A 90 13.68 16.03 1.43
C PHE A 90 13.50 15.00 2.54
N ALA A 91 13.03 15.54 3.67
CA ALA A 91 12.57 14.83 4.85
C ALA A 91 11.34 15.60 5.39
N ILE A 92 10.19 14.94 5.51
CA ILE A 92 8.96 15.51 6.09
C ILE A 92 8.52 14.66 7.28
N ASP A 93 8.28 15.33 8.41
CA ASP A 93 7.81 14.67 9.63
C ASP A 93 6.33 14.31 9.48
N ILE A 94 5.99 13.06 9.81
CA ILE A 94 4.61 12.59 9.83
C ILE A 94 4.01 12.95 11.20
N PRO A 95 2.91 13.72 11.25
CA PRO A 95 2.24 14.02 12.50
C PRO A 95 1.90 12.75 13.30
N TRP A 96 1.97 12.81 14.63
CA TRP A 96 1.59 11.68 15.49
C TRP A 96 0.14 11.25 15.28
N GLU A 97 -0.74 12.17 14.92
CA GLU A 97 -2.15 11.90 14.64
C GLU A 97 -2.43 11.60 13.16
N ALA A 98 -1.41 11.44 12.34
CA ALA A 98 -1.62 11.07 10.95
C ALA A 98 -2.43 9.76 10.87
N PRO A 99 -3.47 9.69 10.03
CA PRO A 99 -4.24 8.46 9.84
C PRO A 99 -3.33 7.37 9.32
N PHE A 100 -3.64 6.11 9.64
CA PHE A 100 -2.94 4.96 9.10
C PHE A 100 -3.80 4.25 8.05
N ASN A 101 -3.18 3.79 6.98
CA ASN A 101 -3.83 3.00 5.94
C ASN A 101 -3.26 1.59 5.81
N GLU A 102 -2.47 1.16 6.79
CA GLU A 102 -2.02 -0.22 6.96
C GLU A 102 -1.99 -0.59 8.45
N VAL A 103 -2.52 -1.75 8.81
CA VAL A 103 -2.52 -2.29 10.18
C VAL A 103 -2.14 -3.76 10.13
N ALA A 104 -1.14 -4.18 10.91
CA ALA A 104 -0.64 -5.56 10.95
C ALA A 104 -0.30 -6.15 9.56
N GLY A 105 0.21 -5.31 8.65
CA GLY A 105 0.51 -5.72 7.28
C GLY A 105 -0.70 -5.79 6.34
N THR A 106 -1.88 -5.31 6.75
CA THR A 106 -3.11 -5.26 5.94
C THR A 106 -3.45 -3.81 5.61
N SER A 107 -3.63 -3.48 4.33
CA SER A 107 -4.07 -2.14 3.95
C SER A 107 -5.53 -1.93 4.31
N LEU A 108 -5.85 -0.76 4.88
CA LEU A 108 -7.22 -0.38 5.20
C LEU A 108 -7.89 0.23 3.96
N HIS A 109 -8.97 -0.41 3.50
CA HIS A 109 -9.86 0.16 2.49
C HIS A 109 -10.57 1.40 3.06
N GLY A 110 -10.71 2.45 2.25
CA GLY A 110 -11.32 3.74 2.64
C GLY A 110 -10.30 4.86 2.89
N VAL A 111 -9.15 4.54 3.49
CA VAL A 111 -8.10 5.53 3.80
C VAL A 111 -7.11 5.73 2.64
N ARG A 112 -7.22 6.86 1.94
CA ARG A 112 -6.30 7.25 0.84
C ARG A 112 -5.43 8.44 1.24
N LEU A 113 -4.12 8.19 1.29
CA LEU A 113 -3.10 9.15 1.71
C LEU A 113 -2.07 9.36 0.61
N GLY A 114 -1.53 10.57 0.50
CA GLY A 114 -0.46 10.85 -0.43
C GLY A 114 0.33 12.12 -0.15
N VAL A 115 1.46 12.27 -0.82
CA VAL A 115 2.28 13.48 -0.85
C VAL A 115 2.00 14.20 -2.15
N ARG A 116 1.64 15.47 -2.06
CA ARG A 116 1.52 16.33 -3.23
C ARG A 116 2.68 17.30 -3.28
N THR A 117 3.25 17.48 -4.46
CA THR A 117 4.30 18.46 -4.70
C THR A 117 3.72 19.76 -5.20
N GLU A 118 4.04 20.86 -4.53
CA GLU A 118 3.64 22.22 -4.91
C GLU A 118 4.91 22.98 -5.33
N LEU A 119 5.01 23.30 -6.62
CA LEU A 119 6.12 24.03 -7.21
C LEU A 119 5.66 25.46 -7.50
N ASP A 120 6.18 26.44 -6.75
CA ASP A 120 5.87 27.85 -7.00
C ASP A 120 6.89 28.45 -7.96
N ILE A 121 6.41 28.80 -9.16
CA ILE A 121 7.18 29.45 -10.20
C ILE A 121 6.73 30.92 -10.25
N ALA A 122 7.66 31.83 -10.56
CA ALA A 122 7.30 33.22 -10.79
C ALA A 122 6.11 33.36 -11.77
N ARG A 123 4.94 33.74 -11.21
CA ARG A 123 3.63 33.96 -11.87
C ARG A 123 2.70 32.74 -12.03
N SER A 124 3.00 31.57 -11.45
CA SER A 124 2.06 30.44 -11.40
C SER A 124 2.48 29.35 -10.39
N ILE A 125 1.52 28.78 -9.66
CA ILE A 125 1.73 27.57 -8.87
C ILE A 125 1.42 26.37 -9.76
N ASP A 126 2.42 25.52 -10.00
CA ASP A 126 2.21 24.20 -10.59
C ASP A 126 1.93 23.19 -9.47
N LYS A 127 0.89 22.38 -9.68
CA LYS A 127 0.50 21.34 -8.73
C LYS A 127 0.87 20.01 -9.37
N GLY A 128 1.91 19.39 -8.83
CA GLY A 128 2.33 18.05 -9.23
C GLY A 128 1.25 17.00 -8.92
N ASP A 129 1.52 15.79 -9.38
CA ASP A 129 0.77 14.61 -9.02
C ASP A 129 0.88 14.29 -7.51
N VAL A 130 -0.01 13.40 -7.07
CA VAL A 130 -0.09 12.95 -5.68
C VAL A 130 0.52 11.56 -5.60
N ASP A 131 1.66 11.45 -4.92
CA ASP A 131 2.35 10.18 -4.67
C ASP A 131 1.69 9.45 -3.49
N PRO A 132 1.21 8.22 -3.66
CA PRO A 132 0.59 7.49 -2.56
C PRO A 132 1.62 7.16 -1.47
N ILE A 133 1.19 7.23 -0.21
CA ILE A 133 2.00 6.84 0.96
C ILE A 133 1.29 5.77 1.79
N GLN A 134 2.09 4.95 2.46
CA GLN A 134 1.65 3.94 3.42
C GLN A 134 2.03 4.41 4.82
N ILE A 135 1.04 4.85 5.59
CA ILE A 135 1.20 5.15 7.01
C ILE A 135 0.76 3.93 7.80
N LEU A 136 1.69 3.34 8.53
CA LEU A 136 1.48 2.12 9.31
C LEU A 136 0.84 2.46 10.66
N ALA A 137 -0.09 1.63 11.12
CA ALA A 137 -0.63 1.70 12.48
C ALA A 137 0.52 1.57 13.49
N LEU A 138 0.51 2.41 14.52
CA LEU A 138 1.46 2.27 15.62
C LEU A 138 1.24 0.93 16.34
N PRO A 139 2.29 0.34 16.95
CA PRO A 139 2.14 -0.92 17.68
C PRO A 139 1.00 -0.91 18.70
N ALA A 140 0.82 0.19 19.44
CA ALA A 140 -0.28 0.32 20.40
C ALA A 140 -1.67 0.32 19.73
N GLN A 141 -1.81 0.93 18.54
CA GLN A 141 -3.05 0.87 17.75
C GLN A 141 -3.32 -0.56 17.27
N GLU A 142 -2.28 -1.26 16.78
CA GLU A 142 -2.39 -2.67 16.40
C GLU A 142 -2.82 -3.55 17.56
N ARG A 143 -2.33 -3.30 18.79
CA ARG A 143 -2.77 -4.05 19.97
C ARG A 143 -4.26 -3.89 20.26
N VAL A 144 -4.79 -2.68 20.13
CA VAL A 144 -6.24 -2.42 20.30
C VAL A 144 -7.05 -3.14 19.23
N VAL A 145 -6.67 -3.01 17.96
CA VAL A 145 -7.35 -3.67 16.84
C VAL A 145 -7.30 -5.20 16.99
N ALA A 146 -6.15 -5.76 17.36
CA ALA A 146 -5.98 -7.19 17.61
C ALA A 146 -6.78 -7.66 18.83
N GLY A 147 -6.89 -6.83 19.88
CA GLY A 147 -7.70 -7.12 21.05
C GLY A 147 -9.19 -7.29 20.69
N PHE A 148 -9.72 -6.44 19.82
CA PHE A 148 -11.10 -6.59 19.31
C PHE A 148 -11.30 -7.89 18.54
N ALA A 149 -10.33 -8.27 17.70
CA ALA A 149 -10.35 -9.55 17.00
C ALA A 149 -10.36 -10.75 17.97
N GLN A 150 -9.60 -10.68 19.07
CA GLN A 150 -9.55 -11.73 20.09
C GLN A 150 -10.87 -11.92 20.83
N ILE A 151 -11.67 -10.86 20.99
CA ILE A 151 -13.02 -10.96 21.57
C ILE A 151 -14.13 -11.15 20.51
N GLY A 152 -13.75 -11.46 19.28
CA GLY A 152 -14.66 -11.93 18.22
C GLY A 152 -15.22 -10.85 17.31
N PHE A 153 -14.77 -9.60 17.40
CA PHE A 153 -15.10 -8.58 16.40
C PHE A 153 -14.32 -8.85 15.11
N ARG A 154 -14.86 -8.40 13.97
CA ARG A 154 -14.17 -8.50 12.68
C ARG A 154 -14.02 -7.12 12.09
N LEU A 155 -12.79 -6.74 11.73
CA LEU A 155 -12.52 -5.48 11.04
C LEU A 155 -13.36 -5.41 9.75
N LYS A 156 -14.14 -4.34 9.62
CA LYS A 156 -15.01 -4.06 8.47
C LYS A 156 -14.28 -3.17 7.47
N GLY A 157 -13.69 -2.08 7.93
CA GLY A 157 -13.07 -1.07 7.09
C GLY A 157 -12.50 0.09 7.89
N SER A 158 -12.11 1.15 7.19
CA SER A 158 -11.78 2.40 7.85
C SER A 158 -11.93 3.58 6.91
N ASP A 159 -12.63 4.60 7.36
CA ASP A 159 -12.86 5.80 6.57
C ASP A 159 -12.31 7.04 7.27
N LEU A 160 -12.15 8.11 6.48
CA LEU A 160 -11.73 9.41 6.97
C LEU A 160 -12.91 10.36 6.87
N GLU A 161 -13.40 10.84 8.00
CA GLU A 161 -14.59 11.68 8.04
C GLU A 161 -14.26 13.12 8.38
N ARG A 162 -15.00 14.04 7.75
CA ARG A 162 -14.88 15.46 8.04
C ARG A 162 -15.40 15.77 9.44
N GLY A 163 -14.54 16.29 10.29
CA GLY A 163 -14.92 16.65 11.65
C GLY A 163 -13.72 16.86 12.54
N ARG A 164 -13.92 17.08 13.84
CA ARG A 164 -12.82 17.25 14.78
C ARG A 164 -13.08 16.50 16.07
N LEU A 165 -12.18 15.59 16.41
CA LEU A 165 -12.20 14.94 17.72
C LEU A 165 -11.63 15.85 18.80
N SER A 166 -12.18 15.76 19.99
CA SER A 166 -11.63 16.49 21.14
C SER A 166 -10.18 16.09 21.39
N GLY A 167 -9.27 17.07 21.41
CA GLY A 167 -7.83 16.86 21.55
C GLY A 167 -7.06 16.62 20.24
N SER A 168 -7.76 16.58 19.09
CA SER A 168 -7.17 16.43 17.77
C SER A 168 -6.90 17.78 17.08
N PRO A 169 -5.68 18.04 16.56
CA PRO A 169 -5.44 19.19 15.70
C PRO A 169 -6.06 19.05 14.30
N LEU A 170 -6.34 17.84 13.83
CA LEU A 170 -6.78 17.58 12.45
C LEU A 170 -8.24 18.02 12.19
N PRO A 171 -8.56 18.43 10.95
CA PRO A 171 -9.93 18.81 10.54
C PRO A 171 -10.73 17.63 9.98
N PHE A 172 -10.28 16.41 10.28
CA PHE A 172 -10.95 15.13 10.01
C PHE A 172 -10.45 14.13 11.05
N TYR A 173 -11.10 12.97 11.15
CA TYR A 173 -10.63 11.85 11.96
C TYR A 173 -10.77 10.54 11.20
N GLN A 174 -10.06 9.53 11.67
CA GLN A 174 -10.15 8.18 11.14
C GLN A 174 -11.10 7.35 12.01
N GLU A 175 -12.04 6.69 11.37
CA GLU A 175 -12.88 5.67 11.97
C GLU A 175 -12.38 4.29 11.56
N VAL A 176 -12.14 3.42 12.53
CA VAL A 176 -11.86 2.01 12.26
C VAL A 176 -13.10 1.22 12.66
N GLU A 177 -13.74 0.62 11.67
CA GLU A 177 -15.06 0.00 11.82
C GLU A 177 -14.95 -1.50 12.04
N PHE A 178 -15.83 -2.04 12.88
CA PHE A 178 -15.89 -3.46 13.18
C PHE A 178 -17.31 -4.00 13.11
N TYR A 179 -17.45 -5.14 12.44
CA TYR A 179 -18.61 -6.00 12.65
C TYR A 179 -18.59 -6.55 14.08
N PRO A 180 -19.72 -6.50 14.80
CA PRO A 180 -19.80 -6.97 16.16
C PRO A 180 -19.61 -8.48 16.26
N ALA A 181 -18.99 -8.91 17.37
CA ALA A 181 -18.95 -10.33 17.73
C ALA A 181 -20.36 -10.89 17.91
N ASP A 182 -20.53 -12.20 17.71
CA ASP A 182 -21.85 -12.83 17.70
C ASP A 182 -22.66 -12.57 18.98
N HIS A 183 -22.01 -12.53 20.14
CA HIS A 183 -22.64 -12.24 21.43
C HIS A 183 -22.96 -10.75 21.65
N PHE A 184 -22.45 -9.85 20.80
CA PHE A 184 -22.76 -8.41 20.78
C PHE A 184 -23.77 -8.01 19.70
N ARG A 185 -24.04 -8.86 18.69
CA ARG A 185 -24.96 -8.55 17.56
C ARG A 185 -26.37 -8.12 17.97
N SER A 186 -26.86 -8.54 19.14
CA SER A 186 -28.18 -8.13 19.65
C SER A 186 -28.17 -6.75 20.32
N LYS A 187 -26.99 -6.21 20.63
CA LYS A 187 -26.79 -4.97 21.40
C LYS A 187 -26.23 -3.82 20.56
N MET A 188 -25.58 -4.12 19.44
CA MET A 188 -25.00 -3.14 18.52
C MET A 188 -25.03 -3.63 17.08
N GLN A 189 -25.08 -2.70 16.14
CA GLN A 189 -24.94 -2.98 14.71
C GLN A 189 -23.49 -2.90 14.28
N GLU A 190 -22.78 -1.94 14.85
CA GLU A 190 -21.41 -1.59 14.50
C GLU A 190 -20.65 -1.06 15.72
N LEU A 191 -19.34 -1.27 15.70
CA LEU A 191 -18.41 -0.62 16.62
C LEU A 191 -17.42 0.19 15.78
N GLU A 192 -17.33 1.47 16.10
CA GLU A 192 -16.33 2.36 15.54
C GLU A 192 -15.27 2.67 16.59
N VAL A 193 -14.02 2.70 16.14
CA VAL A 193 -12.85 2.97 16.98
C VAL A 193 -12.05 4.10 16.38
N LYS A 194 -11.87 5.17 17.13
CA LYS A 194 -11.14 6.37 16.71
C LYS A 194 -9.91 6.57 17.62
N PHE A 195 -8.80 7.00 17.04
CA PHE A 195 -7.53 7.19 17.77
C PHE A 195 -7.08 8.66 17.76
N VAL A 196 -6.82 9.22 18.95
CA VAL A 196 -6.23 10.56 19.12
C VAL A 196 -4.82 10.39 19.66
N THR A 197 -3.84 10.46 18.78
CA THR A 197 -2.47 9.95 19.01
C THR A 197 -1.48 11.08 19.30
N ARG A 198 -0.61 10.87 20.29
CA ARG A 198 0.49 11.76 20.71
C ARG A 198 1.79 10.97 20.81
N ALA A 199 2.89 11.65 21.12
CA ALA A 199 4.23 11.04 21.09
C ALA A 199 4.46 9.85 22.05
N GLY A 200 3.73 9.78 23.15
CA GLY A 200 3.88 8.70 24.16
C GLY A 200 2.58 8.01 24.54
N SER A 201 1.45 8.43 23.98
CA SER A 201 0.14 7.90 24.34
C SER A 201 -0.87 8.14 23.22
N MET A 202 -1.99 7.45 23.30
CA MET A 202 -3.16 7.72 22.48
C MET A 202 -4.42 7.67 23.33
N ASP A 203 -5.43 8.44 22.96
CA ASP A 203 -6.78 8.17 23.43
C ASP A 203 -7.49 7.29 22.40
N VAL A 204 -8.15 6.25 22.89
CA VAL A 204 -9.05 5.39 22.12
C VAL A 204 -10.47 5.83 22.43
N VAL A 205 -11.23 6.18 21.40
CA VAL A 205 -12.64 6.52 21.49
C VAL A 205 -13.44 5.40 20.82
N LEU A 206 -14.31 4.77 21.60
CA LEU A 206 -15.24 3.74 21.14
C LEU A 206 -16.62 4.37 20.96
N GLU A 207 -17.26 4.04 19.86
CA GLU A 207 -18.61 4.48 19.53
C GLU A 207 -19.44 3.29 19.04
N ILE A 208 -20.67 3.21 19.52
CA ILE A 208 -21.56 2.06 19.25
C ILE A 208 -22.84 2.57 18.61
N ASP A 209 -23.06 2.19 17.35
CA ASP A 209 -24.36 2.34 16.73
C ASP A 209 -25.33 1.23 17.19
N ARG A 210 -26.54 1.64 17.56
CA ARG A 210 -27.59 0.76 18.08
C ARG A 210 -28.75 0.68 17.11
N ARG A 211 -29.36 -0.51 17.05
CA ARG A 211 -30.63 -0.71 16.37
C ARG A 211 -31.74 0.07 17.10
N SER A 212 -32.18 1.19 16.54
CA SER A 212 -33.30 1.96 17.08
C SER A 212 -34.63 1.34 16.65
N VAL A 213 -35.45 0.90 17.61
CA VAL A 213 -36.83 0.41 17.36
C VAL A 213 -37.83 1.57 17.27
N PHE A 214 -37.40 2.80 17.60
CA PHE A 214 -38.18 4.02 17.55
C PHE A 214 -37.27 5.18 17.13
N GLY A 215 -37.12 5.38 15.81
CA GLY A 215 -36.47 6.50 15.12
C GLY A 215 -35.65 7.47 15.99
N GLY A 216 -34.40 7.10 16.25
CA GLY A 216 -33.37 7.95 16.87
C GLY A 216 -32.16 7.11 17.24
N SER A 217 -31.00 7.35 16.62
CA SER A 217 -29.73 6.79 17.09
C SER A 217 -29.35 7.48 18.40
N SER A 218 -28.90 6.70 19.39
CA SER A 218 -28.30 7.23 20.61
C SER A 218 -26.86 6.75 20.59
N ASP A 219 -25.98 7.55 20.02
CA ASP A 219 -24.56 7.23 19.95
C ASP A 219 -23.99 7.28 21.36
N LYS A 220 -23.55 6.12 21.85
CA LYS A 220 -22.89 6.05 23.15
C LYS A 220 -21.40 5.90 22.93
N THR A 221 -20.65 6.85 23.49
CA THR A 221 -19.20 6.87 23.38
C THR A 221 -18.53 6.52 24.71
N ASN A 222 -17.34 5.94 24.61
CA ASN A 222 -16.42 5.80 25.74
C ASN A 222 -15.01 6.15 25.28
N ARG A 223 -14.26 6.87 26.10
CA ARG A 223 -12.88 7.27 25.81
C ARG A 223 -11.95 6.81 26.91
N PHE A 224 -10.79 6.29 26.53
CA PHE A 224 -9.74 5.90 27.47
C PHE A 224 -8.35 6.11 26.89
N THR A 225 -7.36 6.32 27.76
CA THR A 225 -5.99 6.60 27.36
C THR A 225 -5.14 5.34 27.45
N VAL A 226 -4.31 5.14 26.44
CA VAL A 226 -3.31 4.07 26.35
C VAL A 226 -1.93 4.71 26.36
N ASP A 227 -1.12 4.32 27.35
CA ASP A 227 0.30 4.67 27.39
C ASP A 227 1.10 3.65 26.57
N PHE A 228 1.90 4.13 25.62
CA PHE A 228 2.71 3.28 24.74
C PHE A 228 3.72 2.43 25.51
N ALA A 229 4.21 2.89 26.66
CA ALA A 229 5.15 2.15 27.50
C ALA A 229 4.53 0.89 28.13
N THR A 230 3.20 0.83 28.26
CA THR A 230 2.50 -0.30 28.87
C THR A 230 1.70 -1.13 27.89
N ALA A 231 1.49 -0.64 26.66
CA ALA A 231 0.56 -1.22 25.70
C ALA A 231 0.84 -2.69 25.37
N ASP A 232 2.11 -3.10 25.30
CA ASP A 232 2.49 -4.50 25.00
C ASP A 232 2.24 -5.48 26.15
N HIS A 233 1.95 -4.98 27.36
CA HIS A 233 1.79 -5.80 28.56
C HIS A 233 0.35 -5.83 29.10
N GLN A 234 -0.58 -5.17 28.41
CA GLN A 234 -2.00 -5.17 28.81
C GLN A 234 -2.72 -6.42 28.30
N ASP A 235 -3.68 -6.90 29.09
CA ASP A 235 -4.68 -7.89 28.67
C ASP A 235 -5.79 -7.18 27.89
N TRP A 236 -5.56 -6.96 26.60
CA TRP A 236 -6.45 -6.23 25.72
C TRP A 236 -7.87 -6.79 25.65
N PRO A 237 -8.10 -8.11 25.54
CA PRO A 237 -9.45 -8.68 25.63
C PRO A 237 -10.23 -8.23 26.86
N THR A 238 -9.61 -8.27 28.04
CA THR A 238 -10.23 -7.88 29.30
C THR A 238 -10.50 -6.38 29.33
N VAL A 239 -9.50 -5.56 28.99
CA VAL A 239 -9.61 -4.09 28.93
C VAL A 239 -10.77 -3.68 28.01
N LEU A 240 -10.81 -4.20 26.78
CA LEU A 240 -11.82 -3.83 25.79
C LEU A 240 -13.22 -4.29 26.21
N ASN A 241 -13.37 -5.50 26.76
CA ASN A 241 -14.66 -5.95 27.30
C ASN A 241 -15.18 -5.06 28.45
N ASP A 242 -14.30 -4.60 29.34
CA ASP A 242 -14.67 -3.70 30.43
C ASP A 242 -15.14 -2.33 29.92
N HIS A 243 -14.50 -1.83 28.85
CA HIS A 243 -14.90 -0.58 28.20
C HIS A 243 -16.24 -0.75 27.44
N LEU A 244 -16.41 -1.82 26.66
CA LEU A 244 -17.66 -2.12 25.95
C LEU A 244 -18.84 -2.31 26.92
N SER A 245 -18.63 -3.02 28.03
CA SER A 245 -19.67 -3.27 29.04
C SER A 245 -20.19 -1.98 29.69
N ARG A 246 -19.31 -0.99 29.88
CA ARG A 246 -19.69 0.35 30.38
C ARG A 246 -20.56 1.11 29.39
N ILE A 247 -20.26 1.03 28.09
CA ILE A 247 -21.06 1.69 27.03
C ILE A 247 -22.46 1.07 26.96
N LEU A 248 -22.53 -0.26 26.99
CA LEU A 248 -23.77 -1.00 26.79
C LEU A 248 -24.75 -0.91 27.99
N GLY A 249 -24.27 -0.52 29.17
CA GLY A 249 -25.07 -0.37 30.38
C GLY A 249 -25.21 -1.72 31.10
N GLY A 250 -24.36 -1.95 32.11
CA GLY A 250 -24.33 -3.19 32.87
C GLY A 250 -25.64 -3.50 33.61
N GLY A 251 -26.13 -4.72 33.43
CA GLY A 251 -27.21 -5.33 34.20
C GLY A 251 -27.24 -6.86 34.03
N GLY A 252 -26.39 -7.58 34.77
CA GLY A 252 -26.63 -8.97 35.19
C GLY A 252 -25.96 -10.14 34.43
N LEU A 253 -25.21 -10.94 35.20
CA LEU A 253 -24.93 -12.39 35.08
C LEU A 253 -23.89 -12.90 34.05
N PHE A 254 -22.61 -12.83 34.42
CA PHE A 254 -21.73 -14.01 34.30
C PHE A 254 -21.22 -14.36 35.71
N GLY A 255 -22.01 -15.17 36.41
CA GLY A 255 -21.60 -15.81 37.66
C GLY A 255 -20.73 -17.02 37.36
N GLY A 256 -19.50 -16.99 37.86
CA GLY A 256 -18.54 -18.08 37.88
C GLY A 256 -17.37 -17.64 38.75
N GLY A 257 -17.63 -17.59 40.06
CA GLY A 257 -16.79 -16.90 41.02
C GLY A 257 -15.37 -17.46 41.16
N VAL A 258 -14.45 -16.54 41.46
CA VAL A 258 -13.54 -16.74 42.59
C VAL A 258 -13.49 -15.42 43.34
N ASP A 259 -13.92 -15.46 44.60
CA ASP A 259 -13.78 -14.35 45.55
C ASP A 259 -12.31 -13.95 45.74
N ARG A 260 -12.07 -12.65 45.93
CA ARG A 260 -11.54 -12.12 47.21
C ARG A 260 -11.48 -10.59 47.22
N HIS A 261 -12.27 -10.03 48.15
CA HIS A 261 -12.10 -8.83 48.96
C HIS A 261 -11.84 -7.45 48.35
N ALA A 262 -12.69 -6.52 48.79
CA ALA A 262 -12.69 -5.10 48.49
C ALA A 262 -11.67 -4.28 49.30
N SER A 263 -11.10 -3.27 48.60
CA SER A 263 -10.65 -1.93 49.04
C SER A 263 -9.44 -1.81 49.99
N PRO A 264 -8.55 -0.79 49.84
CA PRO A 264 -8.92 0.63 49.69
C PRO A 264 -8.05 1.50 48.74
N LEU A 265 -8.61 2.69 48.47
CA LEU A 265 -7.99 3.99 48.19
C LEU A 265 -6.47 4.06 47.94
N LEU A 266 -6.16 4.66 46.80
CA LEU A 266 -4.94 5.39 46.45
C LEU A 266 -4.22 6.01 47.66
N SER A 267 -3.03 5.51 47.95
CA SER A 267 -1.91 6.31 48.46
C SER A 267 -0.74 6.15 47.48
N ALA A 268 -0.17 7.28 47.05
CA ALA A 268 0.90 7.35 46.07
C ALA A 268 2.23 6.77 46.59
N PRO A 269 3.06 6.13 45.75
CA PRO A 269 4.46 5.90 46.05
C PRO A 269 5.32 7.15 45.72
N PRO A 270 6.44 7.37 46.44
CA PRO A 270 7.24 8.57 46.30
C PRO A 270 8.18 8.55 45.08
N ALA A 271 8.60 9.76 44.70
CA ALA A 271 9.38 10.07 43.52
C ALA A 271 10.75 9.36 43.42
N GLN A 272 11.08 8.89 42.21
CA GLN A 272 12.46 8.71 41.77
C GLN A 272 12.68 9.45 40.45
N HIS A 273 13.77 10.21 40.44
CA HIS A 273 14.16 11.21 39.44
C HIS A 273 14.56 10.58 38.10
N TYR A 274 14.09 11.19 37.01
CA TYR A 274 14.70 11.12 35.68
C TYR A 274 14.64 12.52 35.02
N PRO A 275 15.56 12.83 34.07
CA PRO A 275 16.15 14.16 33.86
C PRO A 275 15.18 15.20 33.28
N PRO A 276 15.49 16.52 33.38
CA PRO A 276 14.58 17.57 32.96
C PRO A 276 14.31 17.53 31.45
N ALA A 277 13.05 17.82 31.10
CA ALA A 277 12.61 18.04 29.73
C ALA A 277 13.42 19.17 29.06
N PRO A 278 13.67 19.10 27.74
CA PRO A 278 14.21 20.24 27.00
C PRO A 278 13.23 21.42 27.06
N PRO A 279 13.73 22.67 27.11
CA PRO A 279 12.88 23.84 27.31
C PRO A 279 11.93 24.08 26.11
N ALA A 280 10.75 24.61 26.44
CA ALA A 280 9.70 24.95 25.49
C ALA A 280 10.17 25.96 24.43
N TYR A 281 9.92 25.64 23.16
CA TYR A 281 10.11 26.56 22.04
C TYR A 281 8.98 27.60 22.04
N ASN A 282 9.32 28.86 22.30
CA ASN A 282 8.44 30.01 22.26
C ASN A 282 8.59 30.73 20.90
N PRO A 283 7.57 30.81 20.02
CA PRO A 283 7.70 31.53 18.77
C PRO A 283 7.37 33.02 19.02
N GLN A 284 8.40 33.84 19.23
CA GLN A 284 8.32 35.26 18.87
C GLN A 284 9.29 35.54 17.71
N PRO A 285 8.83 36.18 16.62
CA PRO A 285 9.70 36.50 15.50
C PRO A 285 10.57 37.71 15.87
N THR A 286 11.89 37.49 15.96
CA THR A 286 12.88 38.56 15.87
C THR A 286 13.65 38.37 14.55
N TYR A 287 13.62 39.39 13.70
CA TYR A 287 14.41 39.41 12.47
C TYR A 287 15.86 39.77 12.80
N PRO A 288 16.87 38.98 12.35
CA PRO A 288 18.26 39.42 12.38
C PRO A 288 18.60 40.29 11.15
N PRO A 289 19.62 41.17 11.24
CA PRO A 289 19.98 42.11 10.17
C PRO A 289 20.64 41.41 8.97
N GLN A 290 20.58 42.08 7.81
CA GLN A 290 21.03 41.59 6.49
C GLN A 290 22.44 40.97 6.51
N ALA A 291 22.58 39.81 5.87
CA ALA A 291 23.86 39.11 5.70
C ALA A 291 24.76 39.79 4.65
N PRO A 292 26.09 39.79 4.85
CA PRO A 292 27.06 40.28 3.86
C PRO A 292 27.21 39.31 2.67
N ALA A 293 27.77 39.81 1.57
CA ALA A 293 27.92 39.10 0.30
C ALA A 293 28.69 37.77 0.42
N TYR A 294 28.19 36.75 -0.29
CA TYR A 294 28.68 35.37 -0.28
C TYR A 294 30.08 35.25 -0.92
N GLN A 295 31.02 34.63 -0.20
CA GLN A 295 32.24 34.04 -0.76
C GLN A 295 32.09 32.51 -0.73
N PRO A 296 32.37 31.79 -1.83
CA PRO A 296 32.31 30.33 -1.83
C PRO A 296 33.45 29.72 -0.99
N PRO A 297 33.19 28.66 -0.20
CA PRO A 297 34.21 27.99 0.60
C PRO A 297 35.14 27.10 -0.27
N PRO A 298 36.37 26.80 0.20
CA PRO A 298 37.26 25.88 -0.49
C PRO A 298 36.72 24.44 -0.46
N ALA A 299 37.09 23.64 -1.48
CA ALA A 299 36.63 22.28 -1.67
C ALA A 299 36.89 21.37 -0.44
N ALA A 300 35.85 20.65 -0.01
CA ALA A 300 35.93 19.71 1.12
C ALA A 300 36.72 18.44 0.76
N PRO A 301 37.42 17.81 1.72
CA PRO A 301 38.11 16.55 1.51
C PRO A 301 37.13 15.39 1.29
N ALA A 302 37.57 14.37 0.55
CA ALA A 302 36.79 13.19 0.23
C ALA A 302 36.35 12.42 1.51
N TRP A 303 35.06 12.14 1.61
CA TRP A 303 34.45 11.45 2.72
C TRP A 303 34.67 9.93 2.62
N THR A 304 35.14 9.30 3.70
CA THR A 304 35.18 7.84 3.85
C THR A 304 34.09 7.38 4.82
N PRO A 305 33.24 6.41 4.43
CA PRO A 305 32.16 5.91 5.30
C PRO A 305 32.69 5.18 6.54
N PRO A 306 32.00 5.27 7.70
CA PRO A 306 32.31 4.47 8.87
C PRO A 306 31.95 2.98 8.64
N PRO A 307 32.62 2.04 9.34
CA PRO A 307 32.35 0.62 9.21
C PRO A 307 30.95 0.26 9.76
N ALA A 308 30.28 -0.66 9.07
CA ALA A 308 28.93 -1.10 9.40
C ALA A 308 28.85 -1.78 10.79
N PRO A 309 27.74 -1.61 11.53
CA PRO A 309 27.49 -2.37 12.75
C PRO A 309 27.33 -3.88 12.45
N PRO A 310 27.61 -4.77 13.43
CA PRO A 310 27.49 -6.21 13.21
C PRO A 310 26.03 -6.58 12.90
N ALA A 311 25.86 -7.41 11.87
CA ALA A 311 24.56 -7.82 11.36
C ALA A 311 23.78 -8.62 12.41
N TYR A 312 22.56 -8.17 12.72
CA TYR A 312 21.55 -9.00 13.35
C TYR A 312 21.14 -10.10 12.35
N SER A 313 21.31 -11.37 12.74
CA SER A 313 20.87 -12.53 11.94
C SER A 313 19.51 -13.00 12.46
N PRO A 314 18.40 -12.78 11.73
CA PRO A 314 17.15 -13.47 12.03
C PRO A 314 17.28 -14.96 11.70
N PRO A 315 16.48 -15.86 12.32
CA PRO A 315 16.50 -17.27 11.99
C PRO A 315 16.17 -17.49 10.51
N ALA A 316 16.93 -18.37 9.86
CA ALA A 316 16.93 -18.58 8.42
C ALA A 316 15.53 -18.94 7.88
N GLN A 317 14.90 -17.97 7.20
CA GLN A 317 13.98 -18.27 6.12
C GLN A 317 14.82 -18.56 4.86
N ALA A 318 14.55 -19.68 4.20
CA ALA A 318 15.32 -20.12 3.03
C ALA A 318 15.34 -19.02 1.96
N ALA A 319 16.55 -18.63 1.54
CA ALA A 319 16.75 -17.59 0.55
C ALA A 319 16.18 -17.99 -0.81
N ARG A 320 15.36 -17.10 -1.40
CA ARG A 320 14.89 -17.21 -2.79
C ARG A 320 16.01 -16.84 -3.75
N PRO A 321 16.01 -17.36 -5.00
CA PRO A 321 16.99 -16.96 -5.99
C PRO A 321 16.91 -15.44 -6.21
N GLY A 322 18.00 -14.72 -5.98
CA GLY A 322 18.09 -13.29 -6.28
C GLY A 322 17.94 -13.02 -7.78
N HIS A 323 17.59 -11.77 -8.13
CA HIS A 323 17.40 -11.28 -9.51
C HIS A 323 18.44 -11.86 -10.47
N GLY A 324 18.01 -12.83 -11.29
CA GLY A 324 18.89 -13.63 -12.14
C GLY A 324 19.30 -12.90 -13.42
N GLY A 325 19.93 -11.73 -13.33
CA GLY A 325 20.52 -11.02 -14.48
C GLY A 325 19.56 -10.62 -15.63
N GLY A 326 18.26 -10.87 -15.50
CA GLY A 326 17.22 -10.50 -16.46
C GLY A 326 16.85 -9.02 -16.39
N ILE A 327 16.17 -8.51 -17.42
CA ILE A 327 15.72 -7.12 -17.47
C ILE A 327 14.48 -6.95 -16.58
N ASN A 328 14.57 -6.12 -15.54
CA ASN A 328 13.42 -5.70 -14.74
C ASN A 328 12.60 -4.64 -15.50
N LEU A 329 11.35 -4.97 -15.80
CA LEU A 329 10.40 -4.11 -16.49
C LEU A 329 9.53 -3.34 -15.49
N THR A 330 9.00 -2.20 -15.93
CA THR A 330 7.89 -1.50 -15.28
C THR A 330 6.61 -1.73 -16.07
N LYS A 331 5.43 -1.45 -15.49
CA LYS A 331 4.13 -1.54 -16.19
C LYS A 331 4.16 -0.84 -17.56
N GLY A 332 3.74 -1.55 -18.60
CA GLY A 332 3.80 -1.11 -20.01
C GLY A 332 5.16 -1.26 -20.70
N GLY A 333 6.22 -1.54 -19.95
CA GLY A 333 7.56 -1.85 -20.48
C GLY A 333 7.55 -3.14 -21.29
N ASN A 334 8.46 -3.23 -22.28
CA ASN A 334 8.58 -4.41 -23.12
C ASN A 334 10.04 -4.67 -23.54
N VAL A 335 10.31 -5.91 -23.92
CA VAL A 335 11.62 -6.37 -24.37
C VAL A 335 11.47 -7.32 -25.56
N ASN A 336 12.41 -7.28 -26.51
CA ASN A 336 12.49 -8.25 -27.60
C ASN A 336 13.28 -9.47 -27.12
N LEU A 337 12.64 -10.65 -27.10
CA LEU A 337 13.24 -11.86 -26.56
C LEU A 337 14.34 -12.42 -27.46
N SER A 338 14.16 -12.37 -28.78
CA SER A 338 15.16 -12.80 -29.78
C SER A 338 16.46 -12.02 -29.66
N GLN A 339 16.39 -10.74 -29.26
CA GLN A 339 17.57 -9.89 -29.06
C GLN A 339 18.30 -10.18 -27.74
N GLN A 340 17.57 -10.64 -26.72
CA GLN A 340 18.16 -10.98 -25.42
C GLN A 340 18.71 -12.41 -25.38
N ALA A 341 18.16 -13.31 -26.20
CA ALA A 341 18.60 -14.69 -26.35
C ALA A 341 18.56 -15.08 -27.83
N GLN A 342 19.74 -15.13 -28.47
CA GLN A 342 19.84 -15.58 -29.86
C GLN A 342 19.38 -17.03 -30.01
N GLY A 343 18.55 -17.30 -31.03
CA GLY A 343 18.05 -18.65 -31.30
C GLY A 343 17.02 -19.16 -30.28
N LEU A 344 16.35 -18.26 -29.55
CA LEU A 344 15.32 -18.63 -28.58
C LEU A 344 14.15 -19.38 -29.25
N THR A 345 13.99 -20.66 -28.91
CA THR A 345 12.92 -21.51 -29.44
C THR A 345 11.78 -21.72 -28.46
N ALA A 346 12.05 -21.63 -27.16
CA ALA A 346 11.06 -21.87 -26.12
C ALA A 346 11.38 -21.06 -24.85
N VAL A 347 10.34 -20.67 -24.14
CA VAL A 347 10.42 -19.96 -22.86
C VAL A 347 9.65 -20.68 -21.77
N SER A 348 10.09 -20.49 -20.52
CA SER A 348 9.28 -20.75 -19.34
C SER A 348 8.81 -19.42 -18.77
N VAL A 349 7.50 -19.27 -18.61
CA VAL A 349 6.88 -18.13 -17.94
C VAL A 349 6.61 -18.54 -16.51
N GLY A 350 7.39 -17.99 -15.59
CA GLY A 350 7.27 -18.24 -14.16
C GLY A 350 6.41 -17.17 -13.51
N LEU A 351 5.45 -17.59 -12.70
CA LEU A 351 4.62 -16.72 -11.89
C LEU A 351 4.85 -17.08 -10.44
N GLY A 352 4.99 -16.07 -9.59
CA GLY A 352 5.14 -16.30 -8.16
C GLY A 352 4.48 -15.21 -7.34
N TRP A 353 4.10 -15.56 -6.13
CA TRP A 353 3.37 -14.74 -5.18
C TRP A 353 3.57 -15.27 -3.75
N ASP A 354 3.30 -14.40 -2.78
CA ASP A 354 3.27 -14.74 -1.37
C ASP A 354 1.85 -14.60 -0.85
N VAL A 355 1.31 -15.73 -0.42
CA VAL A 355 0.03 -15.78 0.28
C VAL A 355 0.27 -15.63 1.77
N SER A 356 -0.38 -14.66 2.41
CA SER A 356 -0.21 -14.46 3.86
C SER A 356 -0.75 -15.65 4.66
N ALA A 357 -0.12 -15.95 5.81
CA ALA A 357 -0.57 -17.01 6.73
C ALA A 357 -1.98 -16.76 7.33
N PHE A 358 -2.51 -15.54 7.21
CA PHE A 358 -3.85 -15.14 7.63
C PHE A 358 -4.90 -15.23 6.50
N GLY A 359 -4.48 -15.49 5.26
CA GLY A 359 -5.32 -15.48 4.05
C GLY A 359 -6.18 -16.74 3.81
N GLY A 360 -6.14 -17.72 4.72
CA GLY A 360 -7.08 -18.84 4.71
C GLY A 360 -7.08 -19.68 3.42
N GLY A 361 -5.91 -19.96 2.83
CA GLY A 361 -5.81 -20.77 1.62
C GLY A 361 -6.31 -20.04 0.36
N ILE A 362 -5.74 -18.85 0.08
CA ILE A 362 -5.94 -18.19 -1.21
C ILE A 362 -5.27 -19.09 -2.25
N ASP A 363 -6.11 -19.63 -3.12
CA ASP A 363 -5.72 -20.45 -4.25
C ASP A 363 -5.66 -19.55 -5.48
N ILE A 364 -4.49 -19.49 -6.10
CA ILE A 364 -4.19 -18.56 -7.20
C ILE A 364 -3.78 -19.40 -8.39
N ASP A 365 -4.55 -19.29 -9.46
CA ASP A 365 -4.33 -20.00 -10.71
C ASP A 365 -3.69 -19.10 -11.76
N ALA A 366 -2.66 -19.58 -12.44
CA ALA A 366 -2.18 -19.01 -13.69
C ALA A 366 -2.95 -19.61 -14.89
N SER A 367 -3.07 -18.81 -15.94
CA SER A 367 -3.69 -19.25 -17.19
C SER A 367 -3.08 -18.52 -18.39
N ALA A 368 -3.16 -19.12 -19.56
CA ALA A 368 -2.70 -18.53 -20.81
C ALA A 368 -3.81 -18.56 -21.88
N LEU A 369 -3.97 -17.45 -22.60
CA LEU A 369 -4.90 -17.33 -23.72
C LEU A 369 -4.12 -17.08 -25.00
N VAL A 370 -4.20 -18.00 -25.97
CA VAL A 370 -3.59 -17.81 -27.30
C VAL A 370 -4.56 -17.07 -28.22
N ILE A 371 -4.17 -15.88 -28.64
CA ILE A 371 -5.03 -14.89 -29.26
C ILE A 371 -4.55 -14.59 -30.68
N ALA A 372 -5.50 -14.51 -31.60
CA ALA A 372 -5.29 -14.14 -32.98
C ALA A 372 -5.10 -12.63 -33.17
N ALA A 373 -4.64 -12.21 -34.34
CA ALA A 373 -4.51 -10.80 -34.71
C ALA A 373 -5.85 -10.02 -34.66
N SER A 374 -6.99 -10.72 -34.68
CA SER A 374 -8.33 -10.14 -34.47
C SER A 374 -8.57 -9.66 -33.03
N GLY A 375 -7.69 -10.01 -32.09
CA GLY A 375 -7.88 -9.78 -30.65
C GLY A 375 -8.76 -10.82 -29.97
N ARG A 376 -9.15 -11.90 -30.66
CA ARG A 376 -9.93 -13.01 -30.10
C ARG A 376 -9.09 -14.27 -29.90
N ILE A 377 -9.48 -15.10 -28.95
CA ILE A 377 -8.86 -16.42 -28.75
C ILE A 377 -9.02 -17.27 -30.02
N LEU A 378 -8.02 -18.10 -30.32
CA LEU A 378 -8.06 -18.97 -31.51
C LEU A 378 -9.20 -20.00 -31.44
N SER A 379 -9.40 -20.59 -30.27
CA SER A 379 -10.56 -21.43 -29.94
C SER A 379 -10.63 -21.62 -28.42
N ASP A 380 -11.73 -22.19 -27.92
CA ASP A 380 -11.89 -22.50 -26.50
C ASP A 380 -10.75 -23.39 -25.95
N GLN A 381 -10.20 -24.28 -26.79
CA GLN A 381 -9.08 -25.16 -26.44
C GLN A 381 -7.73 -24.43 -26.33
N HIS A 382 -7.64 -23.19 -26.81
CA HIS A 382 -6.46 -22.33 -26.67
C HIS A 382 -6.49 -21.47 -25.40
N PHE A 383 -7.48 -21.70 -24.53
CA PHE A 383 -7.44 -21.27 -23.14
C PHE A 383 -6.80 -22.37 -22.30
N VAL A 384 -5.55 -22.16 -21.89
CA VAL A 384 -4.74 -23.12 -21.14
C VAL A 384 -4.77 -22.74 -19.66
N PHE A 385 -5.22 -23.66 -18.80
CA PHE A 385 -5.40 -23.48 -17.35
C PHE A 385 -5.44 -24.86 -16.66
N PHE A 386 -5.65 -24.92 -15.35
CA PHE A 386 -5.59 -26.19 -14.57
C PHE A 386 -6.45 -27.34 -15.13
N ASN A 387 -7.59 -27.05 -15.77
CA ASN A 387 -8.48 -28.08 -16.35
C ASN A 387 -8.25 -28.33 -17.85
N ASN A 388 -7.40 -27.52 -18.50
CA ASN A 388 -6.96 -27.70 -19.88
C ASN A 388 -5.46 -27.39 -19.98
N LEU A 389 -4.64 -28.37 -19.64
CA LEU A 389 -3.20 -28.18 -19.40
C LEU A 389 -2.36 -27.89 -20.66
N SER A 390 -2.92 -28.02 -21.87
CA SER A 390 -2.17 -27.83 -23.12
C SER A 390 -3.04 -27.27 -24.23
N SER A 391 -2.45 -26.38 -25.04
CA SER A 391 -3.06 -25.99 -26.32
C SER A 391 -3.07 -27.16 -27.31
N PRO A 392 -3.95 -27.16 -28.35
CA PRO A 392 -4.06 -28.27 -29.31
C PRO A 392 -2.77 -28.57 -30.08
N ASP A 393 -1.98 -27.53 -30.37
CA ASP A 393 -0.68 -27.63 -31.03
C ASP A 393 0.45 -28.03 -30.07
N GLY A 394 0.16 -28.17 -28.78
CA GLY A 394 1.12 -28.44 -27.70
C GLY A 394 2.14 -27.33 -27.47
N ALA A 395 1.90 -26.14 -28.04
CA ALA A 395 2.84 -25.03 -27.97
C ALA A 395 2.79 -24.30 -26.63
N VAL A 396 1.65 -24.27 -25.94
CA VAL A 396 1.48 -23.68 -24.61
C VAL A 396 1.05 -24.78 -23.64
N GLN A 397 1.79 -24.98 -22.56
CA GLN A 397 1.55 -26.04 -21.57
C GLN A 397 1.64 -25.50 -20.14
N HIS A 398 0.65 -25.82 -19.31
CA HIS A 398 0.67 -25.56 -17.87
C HIS A 398 1.51 -26.63 -17.17
N ALA A 399 2.48 -26.26 -16.34
CA ALA A 399 3.42 -27.21 -15.73
C ALA A 399 2.85 -27.97 -14.51
N GLY A 400 1.66 -27.59 -14.05
CA GLY A 400 0.99 -28.13 -12.85
C GLY A 400 0.45 -26.99 -11.99
N ASP A 401 -0.55 -27.29 -11.16
CA ASP A 401 -1.18 -26.37 -10.22
C ASP A 401 -0.44 -26.43 -8.86
N ASN A 402 -0.16 -25.26 -8.28
CA ASN A 402 0.32 -25.10 -6.92
C ASN A 402 -0.66 -24.32 -6.05
N SER A 403 -1.77 -24.97 -5.69
CA SER A 403 -2.83 -24.50 -4.78
C SER A 403 -2.42 -23.98 -3.40
N THR A 404 -1.13 -24.00 -3.03
CA THR A 404 -0.66 -23.54 -1.72
C THR A 404 0.25 -22.32 -1.77
N GLY A 405 0.87 -22.01 -2.93
CA GLY A 405 1.95 -21.01 -3.02
C GLY A 405 3.12 -21.26 -2.07
N ALA A 406 3.27 -22.50 -1.59
CA ALA A 406 4.29 -22.86 -0.60
C ALA A 406 5.56 -23.35 -1.30
N GLY A 407 6.60 -22.52 -1.31
CA GLY A 407 7.89 -22.87 -1.90
C GLY A 407 8.80 -21.68 -2.14
N ALA A 408 10.06 -21.96 -2.49
CA ALA A 408 10.97 -20.96 -3.02
C ALA A 408 11.01 -21.09 -4.55
N GLY A 409 10.73 -19.99 -5.27
CA GLY A 409 10.77 -19.96 -6.74
C GLY A 409 9.43 -19.54 -7.33
N ASP A 410 9.16 -19.99 -8.56
CA ASP A 410 7.86 -19.79 -9.20
C ASP A 410 6.84 -20.73 -8.57
N ASP A 411 5.69 -20.20 -8.18
CA ASP A 411 4.58 -20.98 -7.68
C ASP A 411 3.93 -21.76 -8.82
N GLU A 412 3.80 -21.13 -9.99
CA GLU A 412 3.31 -21.78 -11.21
C GLU A 412 4.13 -21.41 -12.44
N GLN A 413 4.14 -22.33 -13.42
CA GLN A 413 4.87 -22.14 -14.67
C GLN A 413 4.02 -22.50 -15.88
N ILE A 414 4.12 -21.66 -16.91
CA ILE A 414 3.56 -21.92 -18.25
C ILE A 414 4.71 -22.01 -19.25
N LEU A 415 4.84 -23.16 -19.88
CA LEU A 415 5.86 -23.45 -20.88
C LEU A 415 5.33 -23.07 -22.26
N VAL A 416 6.15 -22.34 -23.03
CA VAL A 416 5.78 -21.90 -24.39
C VAL A 416 6.86 -22.29 -25.39
N ASP A 417 6.50 -23.10 -26.38
CA ASP A 417 7.32 -23.40 -27.57
C ASP A 417 6.95 -22.41 -28.69
N LEU A 418 7.83 -21.44 -28.92
CA LEU A 418 7.61 -20.35 -29.86
C LEU A 418 7.60 -20.81 -31.33
N ASN A 419 8.19 -21.98 -31.62
CA ASN A 419 8.28 -22.55 -32.96
C ASN A 419 7.07 -23.41 -33.31
N ARG A 420 6.35 -23.93 -32.30
CA ARG A 420 5.12 -24.71 -32.50
C ARG A 420 3.88 -23.83 -32.66
N LEU A 421 3.94 -22.58 -32.19
CA LEU A 421 2.85 -21.61 -32.37
C LEU A 421 2.63 -21.32 -33.85
N GLY A 422 1.43 -21.67 -34.34
CA GLY A 422 1.01 -21.39 -35.71
C GLY A 422 1.05 -19.89 -36.07
N PRO A 423 1.01 -19.57 -37.37
CA PRO A 423 1.03 -18.17 -37.84
C PRO A 423 -0.19 -17.36 -37.40
N GLU A 424 -1.28 -18.03 -37.03
CA GLU A 424 -2.50 -17.37 -36.52
C GLU A 424 -2.35 -16.89 -35.06
N ALA A 425 -1.40 -17.45 -34.30
CA ALA A 425 -1.11 -17.00 -32.93
C ALA A 425 -0.30 -15.71 -32.94
N ASP A 426 -0.95 -14.59 -32.67
CA ASP A 426 -0.35 -13.26 -32.67
C ASP A 426 0.17 -12.86 -31.28
N ARG A 427 -0.55 -13.26 -30.23
CA ARG A 427 -0.18 -12.98 -28.84
C ARG A 427 -0.61 -14.09 -27.88
N ILE A 428 0.03 -14.16 -26.73
CA ILE A 428 -0.36 -14.98 -25.58
C ILE A 428 -0.49 -14.05 -24.38
N ALA A 429 -1.68 -13.97 -23.79
CA ALA A 429 -1.90 -13.25 -22.54
C ALA A 429 -1.77 -14.19 -21.35
N PHE A 430 -1.00 -13.81 -20.33
CA PHE A 430 -0.86 -14.57 -19.09
C PHE A 430 -1.74 -13.93 -18.03
N ALA A 431 -2.83 -14.61 -17.73
CA ALA A 431 -3.79 -14.22 -16.71
C ALA A 431 -3.48 -14.94 -15.39
N VAL A 432 -3.82 -14.30 -14.29
CA VAL A 432 -3.78 -14.88 -12.95
C VAL A 432 -5.11 -14.57 -12.27
N SER A 433 -5.69 -15.54 -11.60
CA SER A 433 -6.96 -15.38 -10.90
C SER A 433 -6.99 -16.08 -9.56
N ILE A 434 -7.76 -15.54 -8.62
CA ILE A 434 -7.99 -16.15 -7.31
C ILE A 434 -9.23 -17.04 -7.38
N HIS A 435 -9.06 -18.32 -7.08
CA HIS A 435 -10.15 -19.30 -7.09
C HIS A 435 -11.19 -18.99 -6.01
N ASP A 436 -12.44 -18.79 -6.42
CA ASP A 436 -13.55 -18.35 -5.56
C ASP A 436 -13.24 -17.06 -4.76
N GLY A 437 -12.39 -16.19 -5.30
CA GLY A 437 -11.93 -15.01 -4.56
C GLY A 437 -13.06 -14.09 -4.13
N GLY A 438 -14.04 -13.82 -5.00
CA GLY A 438 -15.18 -12.96 -4.68
C GLY A 438 -15.99 -13.46 -3.46
N PRO A 439 -16.56 -14.69 -3.52
CA PRO A 439 -17.26 -15.29 -2.38
C PRO A 439 -16.44 -15.41 -1.09
N LYS A 440 -15.11 -15.60 -1.20
CA LYS A 440 -14.20 -15.71 -0.06
C LYS A 440 -13.67 -14.36 0.45
N GLY A 441 -14.05 -13.25 -0.20
CA GLY A 441 -13.51 -11.92 0.11
C GLY A 441 -12.00 -11.80 -0.17
N GLN A 442 -11.47 -12.64 -1.06
CA GLN A 442 -10.08 -12.65 -1.46
C GLN A 442 -9.87 -11.87 -2.76
N ASN A 443 -8.80 -11.09 -2.84
CA ASN A 443 -8.43 -10.27 -4.01
C ASN A 443 -6.91 -10.11 -4.11
N PHE A 444 -6.42 -9.61 -5.26
CA PHE A 444 -4.98 -9.45 -5.47
C PHE A 444 -4.33 -8.40 -4.55
N GLY A 445 -5.11 -7.59 -3.82
CA GLY A 445 -4.61 -6.74 -2.73
C GLY A 445 -4.08 -7.53 -1.51
N GLN A 446 -4.45 -8.79 -1.36
CA GLN A 446 -3.98 -9.69 -0.29
C GLN A 446 -2.75 -10.51 -0.68
N VAL A 447 -2.33 -10.43 -1.95
CA VAL A 447 -1.24 -11.20 -2.55
C VAL A 447 0.04 -10.36 -2.56
N ARG A 448 1.11 -10.84 -1.93
CA ARG A 448 2.38 -10.11 -1.81
C ARG A 448 3.40 -10.64 -2.80
N ASN A 449 4.44 -9.85 -3.08
CA ASN A 449 5.57 -10.23 -3.93
C ASN A 449 5.16 -10.91 -5.26
N ALA A 450 4.03 -10.49 -5.82
CA ALA A 450 3.52 -11.04 -7.06
C ALA A 450 4.44 -10.62 -8.21
N TYR A 451 4.84 -11.57 -9.04
CA TYR A 451 5.69 -11.32 -10.19
C TYR A 451 5.35 -12.24 -11.36
N ILE A 452 5.74 -11.79 -12.54
CA ILE A 452 5.88 -12.64 -13.72
C ILE A 452 7.31 -12.52 -14.24
N ARG A 453 7.90 -13.64 -14.63
CA ARG A 453 9.20 -13.67 -15.28
C ARG A 453 9.17 -14.54 -16.51
N VAL A 454 10.07 -14.27 -17.44
CA VAL A 454 10.29 -15.05 -18.65
C VAL A 454 11.73 -15.53 -18.64
N ALA A 455 11.94 -16.84 -18.71
CA ALA A 455 13.25 -17.47 -18.78
C ALA A 455 13.41 -18.28 -20.06
N ASN A 456 14.63 -18.34 -20.59
CA ASN A 456 14.96 -19.24 -21.69
C ASN A 456 14.90 -20.70 -21.18
N ARG A 457 14.12 -21.55 -21.88
CA ARG A 457 13.95 -22.94 -21.45
C ARG A 457 15.21 -23.78 -21.62
N ALA A 458 16.10 -23.40 -22.54
CA ALA A 458 17.31 -24.19 -22.84
C ALA A 458 18.35 -24.15 -21.71
N ASP A 459 18.50 -23.01 -21.04
CA ASP A 459 19.55 -22.75 -20.04
C ASP A 459 19.00 -22.26 -18.69
N GLY A 460 17.69 -22.02 -18.59
CA GLY A 460 17.02 -21.51 -17.38
C GLY A 460 17.29 -20.03 -17.10
N ARG A 461 18.00 -19.32 -17.97
CA ARG A 461 18.39 -17.92 -17.74
C ARG A 461 17.18 -17.00 -17.83
N GLU A 462 16.98 -16.19 -16.80
CA GLU A 462 15.94 -15.16 -16.80
C GLU A 462 16.26 -14.10 -17.87
N ILE A 463 15.28 -13.84 -18.74
CA ILE A 463 15.37 -12.83 -19.80
C ILE A 463 14.74 -11.53 -19.32
N ALA A 464 13.56 -11.64 -18.69
CA ALA A 464 12.77 -10.49 -18.26
C ALA A 464 12.00 -10.83 -17.00
N ARG A 465 11.79 -9.82 -16.17
CA ARG A 465 10.97 -9.92 -14.96
C ARG A 465 10.13 -8.66 -14.82
N TYR A 466 8.92 -8.83 -14.36
CA TYR A 466 8.05 -7.75 -13.95
C TYR A 466 7.53 -8.06 -12.56
N ASP A 467 8.03 -7.31 -11.58
CA ASP A 467 7.47 -7.31 -10.23
C ASP A 467 6.23 -6.41 -10.26
N LEU A 468 5.08 -6.98 -9.91
CA LEU A 468 3.84 -6.23 -9.89
C LEU A 468 3.92 -5.24 -8.73
N SER A 469 3.98 -3.95 -9.07
CA SER A 469 3.84 -2.92 -8.05
C SER A 469 2.46 -3.03 -7.44
N GLN A 470 2.41 -3.10 -6.11
CA GLN A 470 1.18 -3.33 -5.36
C GLN A 470 0.26 -2.10 -5.44
N GLN A 471 -0.46 -2.01 -6.55
CA GLN A 471 -1.70 -1.27 -6.63
C GLN A 471 -2.71 -2.13 -5.86
N ALA A 472 -3.52 -1.50 -5.00
CA ALA A 472 -4.58 -2.18 -4.26
C ALA A 472 -5.65 -2.66 -5.25
N TYR A 473 -5.39 -3.79 -5.91
CA TYR A 473 -6.32 -4.42 -6.83
C TYR A 473 -7.47 -4.98 -6.00
N SER A 474 -8.65 -4.38 -6.12
CA SER A 474 -9.89 -4.98 -5.61
C SER A 474 -10.35 -6.15 -6.49
N GLU A 475 -9.66 -6.37 -7.61
CA GLU A 475 -9.96 -7.39 -8.58
C GLU A 475 -9.45 -8.78 -8.15
N THR A 476 -10.19 -9.80 -8.59
CA THR A 476 -9.90 -11.22 -8.35
C THR A 476 -9.20 -11.86 -9.54
N ALA A 477 -8.98 -11.13 -10.63
CA ALA A 477 -8.25 -11.57 -11.82
C ALA A 477 -7.46 -10.44 -12.45
N MET A 478 -6.31 -10.76 -13.05
CA MET A 478 -5.41 -9.80 -13.67
C MET A 478 -4.65 -10.42 -14.84
N ILE A 479 -4.30 -9.61 -15.84
CA ILE A 479 -3.28 -9.96 -16.84
C ILE A 479 -1.93 -9.42 -16.35
N PHE A 480 -0.99 -10.32 -16.04
CA PHE A 480 0.35 -9.96 -15.54
C PHE A 480 1.22 -9.45 -16.70
N GLY A 481 1.20 -10.16 -17.82
CA GLY A 481 1.99 -9.83 -19.00
C GLY A 481 1.49 -10.52 -20.27
N GLU A 482 2.13 -10.21 -21.39
CA GLU A 482 1.83 -10.83 -22.68
C GLU A 482 3.09 -11.08 -23.50
N LEU A 483 3.12 -12.21 -24.20
CA LEU A 483 4.00 -12.43 -25.35
C LEU A 483 3.27 -11.99 -26.60
N TYR A 484 3.93 -11.29 -27.51
CA TYR A 484 3.32 -10.86 -28.76
C TYR A 484 4.32 -10.81 -29.90
N ARG A 485 3.85 -11.06 -31.12
CA ARG A 485 4.66 -10.93 -32.34
C ARG A 485 4.78 -9.46 -32.72
N HIS A 486 5.98 -9.05 -33.11
CA HIS A 486 6.22 -7.72 -33.66
C HIS A 486 7.43 -7.73 -34.59
N GLY A 487 7.20 -7.48 -35.88
CA GLY A 487 8.28 -7.47 -36.88
C GLY A 487 8.93 -8.83 -37.09
N GLY A 488 8.18 -9.92 -36.93
CA GLY A 488 8.67 -11.30 -37.05
C GLY A 488 9.27 -11.89 -35.77
N ASP A 489 9.58 -11.05 -34.77
CA ASP A 489 10.12 -11.46 -33.48
C ASP A 489 9.04 -11.60 -32.41
N TRP A 490 9.36 -12.39 -31.37
CA TRP A 490 8.59 -12.43 -30.13
C TRP A 490 9.10 -11.40 -29.11
N LYS A 491 8.16 -10.65 -28.56
CA LYS A 491 8.40 -9.67 -27.50
C LYS A 491 7.59 -10.02 -26.26
N PHE A 492 8.11 -9.67 -25.09
CA PHE A 492 7.36 -9.70 -23.84
C PHE A 492 7.00 -8.27 -23.41
N ARG A 493 5.78 -8.07 -22.92
CA ARG A 493 5.30 -6.81 -22.34
C ARG A 493 4.71 -7.04 -20.95
N ALA A 494 5.12 -6.18 -20.01
CA ALA A 494 4.51 -6.07 -18.69
C ALA A 494 3.16 -5.36 -18.80
N VAL A 495 2.07 -5.97 -18.33
CA VAL A 495 0.71 -5.45 -18.48
C VAL A 495 0.15 -4.96 -17.13
N GLY A 496 0.02 -5.86 -16.15
CA GLY A 496 -0.51 -5.55 -14.80
C GLY A 496 -1.89 -4.90 -14.81
N GLN A 497 -2.86 -5.48 -15.53
CA GLN A 497 -4.23 -4.94 -15.67
C GLN A 497 -5.25 -5.84 -14.94
N GLY A 498 -5.93 -5.29 -13.93
CA GLY A 498 -7.00 -5.98 -13.18
C GLY A 498 -8.34 -6.00 -13.94
N PHE A 499 -9.16 -7.00 -13.63
CA PHE A 499 -10.51 -7.18 -14.18
C PHE A 499 -11.54 -7.33 -13.06
N ALA A 500 -12.46 -6.38 -12.96
CA ALA A 500 -13.52 -6.37 -11.93
C ALA A 500 -14.45 -7.60 -12.03
N ASP A 501 -14.69 -8.09 -13.24
CA ASP A 501 -15.53 -9.27 -13.50
C ASP A 501 -14.77 -10.61 -13.37
N GLY A 502 -13.57 -10.59 -12.78
CA GLY A 502 -12.73 -11.77 -12.57
C GLY A 502 -12.28 -12.43 -13.87
N LEU A 503 -11.95 -13.73 -13.79
CA LEU A 503 -11.43 -14.52 -14.92
C LEU A 503 -12.47 -14.60 -16.07
N ALA A 504 -13.76 -14.64 -15.74
CA ALA A 504 -14.83 -14.60 -16.73
C ALA A 504 -14.80 -13.29 -17.54
N GLY A 505 -14.51 -12.15 -16.89
CA GLY A 505 -14.29 -10.87 -17.57
C GLY A 505 -13.14 -10.91 -18.57
N ILE A 506 -12.01 -11.51 -18.18
CA ILE A 506 -10.86 -11.72 -19.06
C ILE A 506 -11.26 -12.59 -20.25
N ALA A 507 -11.87 -13.74 -20.00
CA ALA A 507 -12.29 -14.67 -21.04
C ALA A 507 -13.26 -14.02 -22.06
N ARG A 508 -14.28 -13.28 -21.58
CA ARG A 508 -15.21 -12.52 -22.45
C ARG A 508 -14.49 -11.44 -23.25
N SER A 509 -13.51 -10.75 -22.66
CA SER A 509 -12.75 -9.71 -23.36
C SER A 509 -11.98 -10.24 -24.58
N PHE A 510 -11.64 -11.53 -24.58
CA PHE A 510 -11.02 -12.24 -25.70
C PHE A 510 -11.99 -13.09 -26.52
N GLY A 511 -13.30 -12.95 -26.29
CA GLY A 511 -14.35 -13.54 -27.12
C GLY A 511 -14.75 -14.98 -26.77
N LEU A 512 -14.40 -15.48 -25.59
CA LEU A 512 -14.95 -16.74 -25.07
C LEU A 512 -16.40 -16.53 -24.59
N THR A 513 -17.22 -17.55 -24.79
CA THR A 513 -18.52 -17.65 -24.12
C THR A 513 -18.31 -18.41 -22.81
N VAL A 514 -18.58 -17.76 -21.69
CA VAL A 514 -18.27 -18.23 -20.32
C VAL A 514 -19.52 -18.32 -19.49
#